data_AF-Q3BN03-F1
#
_entry.id   AF-Q3BN03-F1
#
_cell.length_a   1.000
_cell.length_b   1.000
_cell.length_c   1.000
_cell.angle_alpha   90.00
_cell.angle_beta   90.00
_cell.angle_gamma   90.00
#
_symmetry.space_group_name_H-M   'P 1'
#
loop_
_entity.id
_entity.type
_entity.pdbx_description
1 polymer ?
#
loop_
_entity_poly.entity_id
_entity_poly.type
_entity_poly.pdbx_seq_one_letter_code
_entity_poly.pdbx_strand_id
1 'polypeptide(L)'
;MIKTLLFQLHWLLGITAGLVLSVMGLTGAAMSFENEIVRMANPVIAQLAQRHAAGEQPLPVDVLLQRLDLAPAGAGQKQTVTRLLIDPTGARPSAARLSGKGAGRVYFDPYTGERVAPPRLSTAFAFIEDLHRNLTAGKRGQAVTGASAFILLFFCASGLYLRWPRRWWSPRTWWVV
;
A
#
# COMPACT_ATOMS: atom_id res chain seq x y z
N MET A 1 39.43 -18.07 -11.28
CA MET A 1 38.64 -17.09 -12.07
C MET A 1 37.17 -17.09 -11.68
N ILE A 2 36.47 -18.23 -11.61
CA ILE A 2 35.03 -18.31 -11.21
C ILE A 2 34.72 -17.75 -9.82
N LYS A 3 35.53 -18.03 -8.80
CA LYS A 3 35.32 -17.49 -7.44
C LYS A 3 35.41 -15.97 -7.40
N THR A 4 36.36 -15.40 -8.14
CA THR A 4 36.56 -13.94 -8.26
C THR A 4 35.38 -13.28 -8.97
N LEU A 5 34.88 -13.90 -10.05
CA LEU A 5 33.70 -13.42 -10.77
C LEU A 5 32.44 -13.44 -9.88
N LEU A 6 32.21 -14.52 -9.14
CA LEU A 6 31.09 -14.62 -8.20
C LEU A 6 31.17 -13.56 -7.09
N PHE A 7 32.37 -13.31 -6.56
CA PHE A 7 32.59 -12.28 -5.56
C PHE A 7 32.31 -10.86 -6.11
N GLN A 8 32.82 -10.56 -7.31
CA GLN A 8 32.57 -9.27 -7.97
C GLN A 8 31.08 -9.07 -8.28
N LEU A 9 30.42 -10.10 -8.79
CA LEU A 9 29.00 -10.05 -9.12
C LEU A 9 28.13 -9.94 -7.86
N HIS A 10 28.49 -10.64 -6.78
CA HIS A 10 27.82 -10.52 -5.48
C HIS A 10 27.95 -9.11 -4.90
N TRP A 11 29.15 -8.53 -4.89
CA TRP A 11 29.36 -7.17 -4.38
C TRP A 11 28.65 -6.12 -5.24
N LEU A 12 28.74 -6.24 -6.58
CA LEU A 12 28.07 -5.33 -7.51
C LEU A 12 26.55 -5.39 -7.39
N LEU A 13 25.96 -6.59 -7.44
CA LEU A 13 24.53 -6.78 -7.26
C LEU A 13 24.09 -6.41 -5.84
N GLY A 14 24.90 -6.71 -4.83
CA GLY A 14 24.62 -6.39 -3.44
C GLY A 14 24.51 -4.88 -3.19
N ILE A 15 25.46 -4.08 -3.69
CA ILE A 15 25.41 -2.62 -3.53
C ILE A 15 24.29 -2.01 -4.38
N THR A 16 24.19 -2.40 -5.65
CA THR A 16 23.20 -1.82 -6.57
C THR A 16 21.77 -2.17 -6.15
N ALA A 17 21.47 -3.45 -5.93
CA ALA A 17 20.15 -3.86 -5.45
C ALA A 17 19.92 -3.39 -4.01
N GLY A 18 20.93 -3.41 -3.15
CA GLY A 18 20.83 -2.96 -1.76
C GLY A 18 20.40 -1.51 -1.62
N LEU A 19 20.88 -0.62 -2.49
CA LEU A 19 20.45 0.78 -2.51
C LEU A 19 18.96 0.90 -2.83
N VAL A 20 18.50 0.22 -3.89
CA VAL A 20 17.09 0.23 -4.28
C VAL A 20 16.22 -0.39 -3.17
N LEU A 21 16.65 -1.52 -2.61
CA LEU A 21 15.94 -2.20 -1.51
C LEU A 21 15.88 -1.36 -0.24
N SER A 22 16.88 -0.51 0.03
CA SER A 22 16.85 0.41 1.17
C SER A 22 15.76 1.46 1.00
N VAL A 23 15.62 2.02 -0.21
CA VAL A 23 14.51 2.93 -0.55
C VAL A 23 13.17 2.21 -0.43
N MET A 24 13.06 0.97 -0.94
CA MET A 24 11.84 0.16 -0.81
C MET A 24 11.50 -0.13 0.66
N GLY A 25 12.49 -0.46 1.48
CA GLY A 25 12.30 -0.72 2.91
C GLY A 25 11.80 0.51 3.65
N LEU A 26 12.40 1.67 3.38
CA LEU A 26 11.99 2.93 4.00
C LEU A 26 10.58 3.37 3.58
N THR A 27 10.27 3.28 2.28
CA THR A 27 8.94 3.61 1.75
C THR A 27 7.88 2.60 2.22
N GLY A 28 8.23 1.32 2.32
CA GLY A 28 7.37 0.28 2.89
C GLY A 28 7.05 0.52 4.37
N ALA A 29 8.07 0.88 5.16
CA ALA A 29 7.89 1.28 6.55
C ALA A 29 6.99 2.51 6.68
N ALA A 30 7.20 3.53 5.85
CA ALA A 30 6.35 4.73 5.83
C ALA A 30 4.87 4.40 5.52
N MET A 31 4.61 3.53 4.54
CA MET A 31 3.25 3.09 4.20
C MET A 31 2.58 2.29 5.32
N SER A 32 3.34 1.52 6.10
CA SER A 32 2.79 0.78 7.25
C SER A 32 2.19 1.69 8.33
N PHE A 33 2.62 2.95 8.40
CA PHE A 33 2.10 3.97 9.33
C PHE A 33 1.22 5.01 8.64
N GLU A 34 0.85 4.80 7.38
CA GLU A 34 0.03 5.75 6.62
C GLU A 34 -1.28 6.08 7.37
N ASN A 35 -1.93 5.05 7.92
CA ASN A 35 -3.23 5.21 8.56
C ASN A 35 -3.12 6.10 9.79
N GLU A 36 -2.10 5.86 10.62
CA GLU A 36 -1.80 6.61 11.84
C GLU A 36 -1.46 8.06 11.52
N ILE A 37 -0.56 8.28 10.55
CA ILE A 37 -0.11 9.61 10.15
C ILE A 37 -1.26 10.42 9.53
N VAL A 38 -2.04 9.81 8.64
CA VAL A 38 -3.20 10.45 8.00
C VAL A 38 -4.29 10.75 9.03
N ARG A 39 -4.57 9.85 9.99
CA ARG A 39 -5.53 10.12 11.08
C ARG A 39 -5.09 11.29 11.94
N MET A 40 -3.82 11.34 12.32
CA MET A 40 -3.26 12.44 13.12
C MET A 40 -3.32 13.79 12.38
N ALA A 41 -3.14 13.79 11.07
CA ALA A 41 -3.22 15.00 10.25
C ALA A 41 -4.65 15.45 9.90
N ASN A 42 -5.67 14.59 10.12
CA ASN A 42 -7.05 14.83 9.70
C ASN A 42 -8.05 14.50 10.83
N PRO A 43 -8.51 15.52 11.59
CA PRO A 43 -9.43 15.33 12.72
C PRO A 43 -10.73 14.58 12.36
N VAL A 44 -11.27 14.83 11.16
CA VAL A 44 -12.48 14.15 10.66
C VAL A 44 -12.27 12.63 10.57
N ILE A 45 -11.09 12.18 10.15
CA ILE A 45 -10.77 10.75 10.04
C ILE A 45 -10.58 10.13 11.43
N ALA A 46 -10.01 10.88 12.37
CA ALA A 46 -9.92 10.44 13.76
C ALA A 46 -11.31 10.24 14.40
N GLN A 47 -12.27 11.14 14.11
CA GLN A 47 -13.66 10.99 14.58
C GLN A 47 -14.35 9.75 14.00
N LEU A 48 -14.15 9.47 12.71
CA LEU A 48 -14.67 8.24 12.07
C LEU A 48 -14.12 6.97 12.71
N ALA A 49 -12.81 6.95 13.02
CA ALA A 49 -12.17 5.84 13.71
C ALA A 49 -12.71 5.67 15.15
N GLN A 50 -13.03 6.76 15.85
CA GLN A 50 -13.65 6.71 17.18
C GLN A 50 -15.07 6.15 17.14
N ARG A 51 -15.90 6.57 16.17
CA ARG A 51 -17.25 6.02 15.97
C ARG A 51 -17.22 4.52 15.70
N HIS A 52 -16.27 4.08 14.86
CA HIS A 52 -16.08 2.65 14.63
C HIS A 52 -15.67 1.91 15.91
N ALA A 53 -14.71 2.46 16.66
CA ALA A 53 -14.27 1.86 17.93
C ALA A 53 -15.38 1.84 19.00
N ALA A 54 -16.35 2.76 18.92
CA ALA A 54 -17.56 2.76 19.74
C ALA A 54 -18.61 1.72 19.29
N GLY A 55 -18.36 0.98 18.20
CA GLY A 55 -19.23 -0.07 17.69
C GLY A 55 -20.35 0.44 16.78
N GLU A 56 -20.31 1.70 16.32
CA GLU A 56 -21.25 2.19 15.33
C GLU A 56 -21.07 1.41 14.02
N GLN A 57 -22.18 0.99 13.41
CA GLN A 57 -22.16 0.33 12.12
C GLN A 57 -22.31 1.37 11.01
N PRO A 58 -21.45 1.32 9.97
CA PRO A 58 -21.61 2.19 8.81
C PRO A 58 -22.92 1.89 8.08
N LEU A 59 -23.43 2.86 7.31
CA LEU A 59 -24.69 2.67 6.61
C LEU A 59 -24.59 1.53 5.57
N PRO A 60 -25.70 0.82 5.31
CA PRO A 60 -25.79 -0.09 4.20
C PRO A 60 -25.41 0.59 2.88
N VAL A 61 -24.68 -0.14 2.04
CA VAL A 61 -24.12 0.37 0.77
C VAL A 61 -25.21 0.90 -0.16
N ASP A 62 -26.37 0.26 -0.17
CA ASP A 62 -27.56 0.68 -0.90
C ASP A 62 -28.07 2.06 -0.46
N VAL A 63 -28.09 2.34 0.85
CA VAL A 63 -28.48 3.66 1.38
C VAL A 63 -27.43 4.72 1.04
N LEU A 64 -26.14 4.37 1.13
CA LEU A 64 -25.06 5.27 0.72
C LEU A 64 -25.15 5.62 -0.77
N LEU A 65 -25.40 4.63 -1.64
CA LEU A 65 -25.58 4.86 -3.07
C LEU A 65 -26.80 5.75 -3.36
N GLN A 66 -27.90 5.60 -2.62
CA GLN A 66 -29.05 6.50 -2.75
C GLN A 66 -28.75 7.92 -2.28
N ARG A 67 -28.10 8.09 -1.12
CA ARG A 67 -27.77 9.41 -0.55
C ARG A 67 -26.74 10.17 -1.38
N LEU A 68 -25.77 9.47 -1.96
CA LEU A 68 -24.80 10.09 -2.86
C LEU A 68 -25.37 10.35 -4.27
N ASP A 69 -26.63 9.97 -4.53
CA ASP A 69 -27.31 10.09 -5.82
C ASP A 69 -26.60 9.27 -6.93
N LEU A 70 -26.15 8.07 -6.55
CA LEU A 70 -25.31 7.14 -7.32
C LEU A 70 -26.04 5.83 -7.67
N ALA A 71 -27.37 5.79 -7.54
CA ALA A 71 -28.19 4.59 -7.75
C ALA A 71 -28.17 4.06 -9.20
N PRO A 72 -28.45 2.75 -9.43
CA PRO A 72 -28.40 2.15 -10.76
C PRO A 72 -29.57 2.64 -11.65
N ALA A 73 -29.20 3.34 -12.73
CA ALA A 73 -29.91 3.49 -14.00
C ALA A 73 -31.45 3.49 -13.97
N GLY A 74 -32.03 4.63 -13.57
CA GLY A 74 -33.41 5.00 -13.86
C GLY A 74 -33.52 6.49 -14.12
N ALA A 75 -33.40 6.88 -15.40
CA ALA A 75 -33.64 8.22 -15.96
C ALA A 75 -32.67 9.37 -15.57
N GLY A 76 -31.93 9.86 -16.58
CA GLY A 76 -31.46 11.25 -16.61
C GLY A 76 -30.05 11.53 -16.07
N GLN A 77 -29.04 11.21 -16.88
CA GLN A 77 -27.75 11.93 -16.94
C GLN A 77 -27.05 12.21 -15.59
N LYS A 78 -26.76 11.16 -14.80
CA LYS A 78 -25.87 11.26 -13.63
C LYS A 78 -24.80 10.16 -13.63
N GLN A 79 -23.60 10.56 -13.23
CA GLN A 79 -22.32 9.85 -13.38
C GLN A 79 -22.38 8.43 -12.82
N THR A 80 -22.18 7.43 -13.67
CA THR A 80 -22.18 6.02 -13.27
C THR A 80 -21.03 5.76 -12.29
N VAL A 81 -21.24 5.13 -11.14
CA VAL A 81 -20.11 4.74 -10.27
C VAL A 81 -19.38 3.56 -10.90
N THR A 82 -18.12 3.75 -11.28
CA THR A 82 -17.31 2.64 -11.82
C THR A 82 -16.72 1.77 -10.72
N ARG A 83 -16.38 2.37 -9.57
CA ARG A 83 -15.77 1.64 -8.46
C ARG A 83 -16.08 2.30 -7.12
N LEU A 84 -16.71 1.56 -6.23
CA LEU A 84 -16.88 1.97 -4.83
C LEU A 84 -15.81 1.28 -3.99
N LEU A 85 -14.97 2.05 -3.32
CA LEU A 85 -14.00 1.58 -2.34
C LEU A 85 -14.58 1.90 -0.97
N ILE A 86 -15.27 0.92 -0.41
CA ILE A 86 -15.80 0.99 0.95
C ILE A 86 -14.73 0.43 1.86
N ASP A 87 -14.36 1.21 2.86
CA ASP A 87 -13.51 0.70 3.93
C ASP A 87 -14.39 -0.21 4.82
N PRO A 88 -14.14 -1.53 4.87
CA PRO A 88 -14.97 -2.45 5.65
C PRO A 88 -14.90 -2.18 7.15
N THR A 89 -13.90 -1.41 7.61
CA THR A 89 -13.78 -0.98 8.99
C THR A 89 -14.47 0.35 9.27
N GLY A 90 -14.92 1.11 8.27
CA GLY A 90 -15.52 2.44 8.50
C GLY A 90 -14.60 3.45 9.24
N ALA A 91 -13.34 3.11 9.51
CA ALA A 91 -12.38 3.94 10.22
C ALA A 91 -11.76 5.03 9.32
N ARG A 92 -12.14 5.05 8.04
CA ARG A 92 -11.70 6.00 7.03
C ARG A 92 -12.88 6.42 6.16
N PRO A 93 -12.83 7.63 5.59
CA PRO A 93 -13.83 8.04 4.61
C PRO A 93 -13.79 7.09 3.42
N SER A 94 -14.96 6.57 3.06
CA SER A 94 -15.12 5.71 1.90
C SER A 94 -14.96 6.55 0.64
N ALA A 95 -14.47 5.93 -0.44
CA ALA A 95 -14.14 6.63 -1.67
C ALA A 95 -14.93 6.05 -2.85
N ALA A 96 -15.64 6.91 -3.57
CA ALA A 96 -16.30 6.57 -4.82
C ALA A 96 -15.46 7.07 -5.99
N ARG A 97 -15.19 6.19 -6.95
CA ARG A 97 -14.68 6.58 -8.27
C ARG A 97 -15.84 6.61 -9.25
N LEU A 98 -16.13 7.80 -9.73
CA LEU A 98 -17.18 8.07 -10.70
C LEU A 98 -16.69 7.68 -12.11
N SER A 99 -17.62 7.44 -13.03
CA SER A 99 -17.38 7.23 -14.46
C SER A 99 -17.68 8.53 -15.19
N GLY A 100 -16.76 8.96 -16.06
CA GLY A 100 -16.92 10.16 -16.89
C GLY A 100 -15.62 10.92 -17.12
N LYS A 101 -15.54 11.70 -18.21
CA LYS A 101 -14.40 12.60 -18.47
C LYS A 101 -14.32 13.63 -17.34
N GLY A 102 -13.27 13.54 -16.51
CA GLY A 102 -13.09 14.37 -15.31
C GLY A 102 -13.47 13.69 -13.99
N ALA A 103 -13.75 12.39 -13.99
CA ALA A 103 -14.15 11.67 -12.79
C ALA A 103 -13.02 11.54 -11.76
N GLY A 104 -13.01 12.48 -10.81
CA GLY A 104 -12.20 12.45 -9.62
C GLY A 104 -12.68 11.42 -8.59
N ARG A 105 -11.82 11.17 -7.60
CA ARG A 105 -12.15 10.34 -6.43
C ARG A 105 -12.92 11.23 -5.45
N VAL A 106 -14.17 10.87 -5.14
CA VAL A 106 -14.99 11.59 -4.15
C VAL A 106 -14.92 10.83 -2.84
N TYR A 107 -14.60 11.53 -1.77
CA TYR A 107 -14.57 10.97 -0.42
C TYR A 107 -15.89 11.29 0.27
N PHE A 108 -16.42 10.33 1.01
CA PHE A 108 -17.66 10.49 1.77
C PHE A 108 -17.57 9.79 3.12
N ASP A 109 -18.33 10.30 4.08
CA ASP A 109 -18.47 9.73 5.40
C ASP A 109 -19.34 8.46 5.33
N PRO A 110 -18.84 7.29 5.77
CA PRO A 110 -19.60 6.03 5.74
C PRO A 110 -20.80 5.99 6.71
N TYR A 111 -20.89 6.89 7.69
CA TYR A 111 -21.97 6.96 8.69
C TYR A 111 -23.02 8.03 8.39
N THR A 112 -22.73 9.02 7.56
CA THR A 112 -23.70 10.07 7.20
C THR A 112 -24.04 10.06 5.72
N GLY A 113 -23.13 9.61 4.87
CA GLY A 113 -23.22 9.73 3.41
C GLY A 113 -22.86 11.13 2.91
N GLU A 114 -22.39 12.03 3.78
CA GLU A 114 -21.96 13.37 3.38
C GLU A 114 -20.61 13.35 2.67
N ARG A 115 -20.42 14.23 1.70
CA ARG A 115 -19.15 14.38 0.99
C ARG A 115 -18.14 15.07 1.88
N VAL A 116 -16.97 14.48 2.04
CA VAL A 116 -15.85 15.05 2.81
C VAL A 116 -14.71 15.47 1.88
N ALA A 117 -13.95 16.45 2.33
CA ALA A 117 -12.77 16.90 1.61
C ALA A 117 -11.72 15.78 1.50
N PRO A 118 -10.87 15.80 0.46
CA PRO A 118 -9.78 14.82 0.33
C PRO A 118 -8.88 14.82 1.57
N PRO A 119 -8.49 13.64 2.08
CA PRO A 119 -7.55 13.53 3.19
C PRO A 119 -6.25 14.28 2.90
N ARG A 120 -5.78 15.08 3.86
CA ARG A 120 -4.42 15.64 3.83
C ARG A 120 -3.41 14.51 3.77
N LEU A 121 -2.27 14.76 3.12
CA LEU A 121 -1.18 13.80 2.85
C LEU A 121 -1.52 12.68 1.85
N SER A 122 -2.77 12.56 1.36
CA SER A 122 -3.13 11.54 0.37
C SER A 122 -2.24 11.59 -0.89
N THR A 123 -1.92 12.78 -1.40
CA THR A 123 -1.00 12.94 -2.55
C THR A 123 0.42 12.52 -2.22
N ALA A 124 0.90 12.80 -1.01
CA ALA A 124 2.25 12.43 -0.58
C ALA A 124 2.37 10.90 -0.43
N PHE A 125 1.37 10.24 0.16
CA PHE A 125 1.35 8.78 0.25
C PHE A 125 1.14 8.11 -1.12
N ALA A 126 0.36 8.70 -2.02
CA ALA A 126 0.27 8.24 -3.40
C ALA A 126 1.63 8.30 -4.13
N PHE A 127 2.41 9.36 -3.87
CA PHE A 127 3.77 9.47 -4.38
C PHE A 127 4.72 8.43 -3.75
N ILE A 128 4.64 8.22 -2.44
CA ILE A 128 5.44 7.19 -1.73
C ILE A 128 5.10 5.79 -2.26
N GLU A 129 3.82 5.50 -2.50
CA GLU A 129 3.38 4.23 -3.08
C GLU A 129 3.93 4.05 -4.50
N ASP A 130 3.88 5.10 -5.33
CA ASP A 130 4.44 5.04 -6.69
C ASP A 130 5.97 4.93 -6.69
N LEU A 131 6.65 5.56 -5.73
CA LEU A 131 8.08 5.39 -5.50
C LEU A 131 8.41 3.96 -5.06
N HIS A 132 7.60 3.37 -4.18
CA HIS A 132 7.80 2.01 -3.70
C HIS A 132 7.57 0.95 -4.79
N ARG A 133 6.49 1.09 -5.57
CA ARG A 133 6.10 0.10 -6.59
C ARG A 133 6.86 0.28 -7.91
N ASN A 134 7.03 1.53 -8.32
CA ASN A 134 7.46 1.88 -9.67
C ASN A 134 8.69 2.78 -9.71
N LEU A 135 9.30 3.09 -8.56
CA LEU A 135 10.41 4.07 -8.45
C LEU A 135 10.10 5.41 -9.12
N THR A 136 8.82 5.79 -9.22
CA THR A 136 8.36 6.96 -9.99
C THR A 136 8.77 6.97 -11.48
N ALA A 137 9.21 5.82 -12.00
CA ALA A 137 9.67 5.61 -13.37
C ALA A 137 8.72 4.69 -14.18
N GLY A 138 7.48 4.54 -13.70
CA GLY A 138 6.43 3.72 -14.33
C GLY A 138 6.87 2.28 -14.57
N LYS A 139 6.60 1.74 -15.76
CA LYS A 139 6.89 0.34 -16.12
C LYS A 139 8.37 -0.03 -15.97
N ARG A 140 9.29 0.92 -16.22
CA ARG A 140 10.73 0.66 -16.11
C ARG A 140 11.13 0.48 -14.65
N GLY A 141 10.69 1.36 -13.77
CA GLY A 141 10.99 1.25 -12.35
C GLY A 141 10.26 0.07 -11.70
N GLN A 142 9.09 -0.33 -12.19
CA GLN A 142 8.45 -1.58 -11.79
C GLN A 142 9.33 -2.80 -12.12
N ALA A 143 9.90 -2.85 -13.33
CA ALA A 143 10.80 -3.93 -13.73
C ALA A 143 12.07 -3.98 -12.87
N VAL A 144 12.67 -2.81 -12.60
CA VAL A 144 13.84 -2.69 -11.71
C VAL A 144 13.48 -3.18 -10.30
N THR A 145 12.34 -2.75 -9.77
CA THR A 145 11.87 -3.13 -8.44
C THR A 145 11.67 -4.64 -8.33
N GLY A 146 11.03 -5.24 -9.34
CA GLY A 146 10.86 -6.69 -9.43
C GLY A 146 12.20 -7.44 -9.51
N ALA A 147 13.13 -6.96 -10.34
CA ALA A 147 14.47 -7.54 -10.45
C ALA A 147 15.23 -7.48 -9.11
N SER A 148 15.19 -6.35 -8.41
CA SER A 148 15.78 -6.19 -7.07
C SER A 148 15.17 -7.16 -6.06
N ALA A 149 13.85 -7.41 -6.12
CA ALA A 149 13.19 -8.39 -5.26
C ALA A 149 13.66 -9.83 -5.54
N PHE A 150 13.83 -10.22 -6.81
CA PHE A 150 14.39 -11.52 -7.17
C PHE A 150 15.85 -11.68 -6.73
N ILE A 151 16.66 -10.62 -6.88
CA ILE A 151 18.04 -10.59 -6.39
C ILE A 151 18.08 -10.76 -4.87
N LEU A 152 17.20 -10.05 -4.14
CA LEU A 152 17.08 -10.22 -2.69
C LEU A 152 16.71 -11.66 -2.32
N LEU A 153 15.72 -12.25 -2.99
CA LEU A 153 15.31 -13.63 -2.75
C LEU A 153 16.47 -14.61 -2.97
N PHE A 154 17.24 -14.41 -4.04
CA PHE A 154 18.45 -15.19 -4.30
C PHE A 154 19.49 -15.01 -3.19
N PHE A 155 19.72 -13.79 -2.69
CA PHE A 155 20.64 -13.55 -1.58
C PHE A 155 20.15 -14.18 -0.27
N CYS A 156 18.86 -14.10 0.03
CA CYS A 156 18.29 -14.77 1.20
C CYS A 156 18.42 -16.30 1.09
N ALA A 157 18.08 -16.88 -0.07
CA ALA A 157 18.18 -18.31 -0.31
C ALA A 157 19.63 -18.80 -0.26
N SER A 158 20.56 -18.08 -0.87
CA SER A 158 21.99 -18.44 -0.83
C SER A 158 22.57 -18.29 0.58
N GLY A 159 22.21 -17.24 1.32
CA GLY A 159 22.60 -17.10 2.72
C GLY A 159 22.07 -18.21 3.61
N LEU A 160 20.80 -18.59 3.44
CA LEU A 160 20.19 -19.69 4.16
C LEU A 160 20.83 -21.05 3.81
N TYR A 161 21.10 -21.28 2.52
CA TYR A 161 21.77 -22.48 2.04
C TYR A 161 23.21 -22.60 2.57
N LEU A 162 23.99 -21.51 2.50
CA LEU A 162 25.37 -21.49 2.98
C LEU A 162 25.47 -21.65 4.50
N ARG A 163 24.51 -21.09 5.25
CA ARG A 163 24.44 -21.23 6.71
C ARG A 163 23.72 -22.50 7.14
N TRP A 164 23.19 -23.32 6.22
CA TRP A 164 22.35 -24.47 6.56
C TRP A 164 23.12 -25.47 7.43
N PRO A 165 22.80 -25.60 8.74
CA PRO A 165 23.58 -26.43 9.62
C PRO A 165 23.25 -27.90 9.36
N ARG A 166 24.28 -28.75 9.39
CA ARG A 166 24.16 -30.21 9.19
C ARG A 166 23.24 -30.87 10.23
N ARG A 167 23.01 -30.22 11.38
CA ARG A 167 22.03 -30.58 12.43
C ARG A 167 20.98 -29.47 12.64
N TRP A 168 20.14 -29.24 11.65
CA TRP A 168 19.07 -28.24 11.65
C TRP A 168 18.12 -28.23 12.88
N TRP A 169 17.93 -29.38 13.55
CA TRP A 169 17.08 -29.51 14.75
C TRP A 169 17.73 -29.08 16.07
N SER A 170 19.05 -28.85 16.12
CA SER A 170 19.70 -28.38 17.35
C SER A 170 19.79 -26.85 17.35
N PRO A 171 19.11 -26.13 18.27
CA PRO A 171 19.24 -24.67 18.34
C PRO A 171 20.69 -24.23 18.52
N ARG A 172 21.49 -25.01 19.26
CA ARG A 172 22.92 -24.73 19.51
C ARG A 172 23.75 -24.59 18.22
N THR A 173 23.46 -25.33 17.15
CA THR A 173 24.23 -25.20 15.89
C THR A 173 23.92 -23.93 15.10
N TRP A 174 22.85 -23.21 15.45
CA TRP A 174 22.54 -21.91 14.84
C TRP A 174 23.24 -20.74 15.53
N TRP A 175 23.69 -20.91 16.79
CA TRP A 175 24.30 -19.87 17.61
C TRP A 175 25.82 -19.93 17.71
N VAL A 176 26.46 -20.97 17.16
CA VAL A 176 27.92 -21.06 17.06
C VAL A 176 28.35 -20.18 15.88
N VAL A 177 28.76 -18.95 16.19
CA VAL A 177 29.44 -18.03 15.27
C VAL A 177 30.93 -18.26 15.35
#